data_AF-A0A822XY66-F1
#
_entry.id   AF-A0A822XY66-F1
#
_cell.length_a   1.000
_cell.length_b   1.000
_cell.length_c   1.000
_cell.angle_alpha   90.00
_cell.angle_beta   90.00
_cell.angle_gamma   90.00
#
_symmetry.space_group_name_H-M   'P 1'
#
loop_
_entity.id
_entity.type
_entity.pdbx_description
1 polymer ?
#
loop_
_entity_poly.entity_id
_entity_poly.type
_entity_poly.pdbx_seq_one_letter_code
_entity_poly.pdbx_strand_id
1 'polypeptide(L)'
;MMDPSSLQFSSPIVIISIPNPSPVVPPSSPPPQDRSNTSDYDDTYEDDVHVVAHSISEVEQASMLAMSDLKSIADCLISSGYGKECVKIYKIIRKSIIDEGLYRLGIEKLTSSRIQKMDWDVLDLKIKTWLNTAKPSL
;
A
#
# COMPACT_ATOMS: atom_id res chain seq x y z
N MET A 1 -6.58 27.89 7.92
CA MET A 1 -6.82 27.24 9.22
C MET A 1 -7.73 26.05 8.94
N MET A 2 -7.23 24.82 9.08
CA MET A 2 -7.96 23.59 8.73
C MET A 2 -8.99 23.26 9.81
N ASP A 3 -10.20 22.84 9.40
CA ASP A 3 -11.27 22.43 10.31
C ASP A 3 -10.93 21.06 10.94
N PRO A 4 -10.94 20.92 12.28
CA PRO A 4 -10.67 19.65 12.97
C PRO A 4 -11.62 18.50 12.61
N SER A 5 -12.75 18.80 11.99
CA SER A 5 -13.82 17.85 11.65
C SER A 5 -13.55 17.05 10.37
N SER A 6 -12.55 17.44 9.56
CA SER A 6 -12.19 16.75 8.31
C SER A 6 -11.30 15.51 8.51
N LEU A 7 -10.97 15.16 9.75
CA LEU A 7 -10.15 14.01 10.11
C LEU A 7 -11.05 12.86 10.57
N GLN A 8 -11.25 11.85 9.72
CA GLN A 8 -11.87 10.59 10.10
C GLN A 8 -10.79 9.59 10.49
N PHE A 9 -10.85 9.09 11.73
CA PHE A 9 -9.91 8.10 12.26
C PHE A 9 -10.47 6.69 12.09
N SER A 10 -10.05 6.01 11.02
CA SER A 10 -10.10 4.54 10.97
C SER A 10 -8.69 4.00 11.17
N SER A 11 -8.49 3.10 12.13
CA SER A 11 -7.16 2.59 12.47
C SER A 11 -6.60 1.69 11.36
N PRO A 12 -5.29 1.75 11.00
CA PRO A 12 -4.26 2.74 11.31
C PRO A 12 -3.81 3.51 10.05
N ILE A 13 -4.72 4.09 9.26
CA ILE A 13 -4.37 4.91 8.10
C ILE A 13 -5.14 6.24 8.15
N VAL A 14 -4.40 7.35 8.17
CA VAL A 14 -4.96 8.69 8.00
C VAL A 14 -5.22 8.89 6.51
N ILE A 15 -6.44 8.66 6.05
CA ILE A 15 -6.85 9.00 4.68
C ILE A 15 -7.15 10.50 4.65
N ILE A 16 -6.29 11.27 3.98
CA ILE A 16 -6.56 12.68 3.69
C ILE A 16 -7.62 12.69 2.58
N SER A 17 -8.85 13.10 2.89
CA SER A 17 -9.89 13.24 1.87
C SER A 17 -9.57 14.44 0.98
N ILE A 18 -8.98 14.18 -0.20
CA ILE A 18 -8.79 15.18 -1.24
C ILE A 18 -10.15 15.43 -1.89
N PRO A 19 -10.59 16.70 -2.07
CA PRO A 19 -11.82 16.99 -2.78
C PRO A 19 -11.77 16.41 -4.20
N ASN A 20 -12.86 15.76 -4.61
CA ASN A 20 -12.99 15.19 -5.95
C ASN A 20 -12.82 16.32 -6.99
N PRO A 21 -11.95 16.19 -8.01
CA PRO A 21 -11.84 17.21 -9.05
C PRO A 21 -13.17 17.40 -9.76
N SER A 22 -13.52 18.65 -10.07
CA SER A 22 -14.76 18.99 -10.78
C SER A 22 -14.83 18.24 -12.12
N PRO A 23 -16.00 17.70 -12.49
CA PRO A 23 -16.15 16.96 -13.74
C PRO A 23 -15.92 17.88 -14.94
N VAL A 24 -14.95 17.49 -15.78
CA VAL A 24 -14.66 18.17 -17.05
C VAL A 24 -15.74 17.77 -18.05
N VAL A 25 -16.53 18.75 -18.52
CA VAL A 25 -17.57 18.53 -19.52
C VAL A 25 -16.92 18.36 -20.90
N PRO A 26 -17.11 17.24 -21.61
CA PRO A 26 -16.59 17.08 -22.96
C PRO A 26 -17.45 17.87 -23.98
N PRO A 27 -16.88 18.33 -25.11
CA PRO A 27 -17.65 19.04 -26.13
C PRO A 27 -18.59 18.10 -26.90
N SER A 28 -19.76 18.62 -27.25
CA SER A 28 -20.89 17.94 -27.91
C SER A 28 -20.52 17.32 -29.27
N SER A 29 -20.90 16.07 -29.52
CA SER A 29 -20.67 15.36 -30.80
C SER A 29 -21.76 15.65 -31.86
N PRO A 30 -21.45 15.56 -33.18
CA PRO A 30 -22.42 15.72 -34.29
C PRO A 30 -23.21 14.42 -34.60
N PRO A 31 -24.24 14.47 -35.48
CA PRO A 31 -25.22 13.38 -35.65
C PRO A 31 -24.71 12.21 -36.51
N PRO A 32 -25.39 11.05 -36.46
CA PRO A 32 -24.81 9.77 -36.84
C PRO A 32 -24.89 9.49 -38.34
N GLN A 33 -23.90 8.78 -38.87
CA GLN A 33 -24.02 8.08 -40.14
C GLN A 33 -23.73 6.59 -39.99
N ASP A 34 -24.56 5.85 -40.70
CA ASP A 34 -24.92 4.46 -40.52
C ASP A 34 -24.07 3.58 -41.45
N ARG A 35 -23.78 2.36 -40.97
CA ARG A 35 -23.52 1.11 -41.72
C ARG A 35 -22.12 0.80 -42.29
N SER A 36 -21.54 -0.20 -41.62
CA SER A 36 -21.35 -1.59 -42.11
C SER A 36 -20.09 -1.94 -42.92
N ASN A 37 -19.31 -2.85 -42.30
CA ASN A 37 -18.47 -3.93 -42.85
C ASN A 37 -17.22 -3.50 -43.66
N THR A 38 -16.09 -4.19 -43.66
CA THR A 38 -15.65 -5.50 -43.15
C THR A 38 -14.13 -5.53 -43.31
N SER A 39 -13.46 -6.32 -42.46
CA SER A 39 -12.14 -6.96 -42.64
C SER A 39 -10.95 -6.07 -43.03
N ASP A 40 -9.91 -6.08 -42.20
CA ASP A 40 -8.76 -6.95 -42.48
C ASP A 40 -7.81 -6.97 -41.27
N TYR A 41 -7.17 -8.12 -41.12
CA TYR A 41 -6.14 -8.51 -40.16
C TYR A 41 -5.36 -7.37 -39.49
N ASP A 42 -5.39 -7.32 -38.16
CA ASP A 42 -4.22 -6.88 -37.40
C ASP A 42 -3.87 -7.94 -36.35
N ASP A 43 -2.63 -8.37 -36.44
CA ASP A 43 -1.98 -9.36 -35.61
C ASP A 43 -1.50 -8.63 -34.35
N THR A 44 -2.14 -8.89 -33.20
CA THR A 44 -1.62 -8.43 -31.91
C THR A 44 -1.85 -9.52 -30.87
N TYR A 45 -1.10 -10.60 -31.01
CA TYR A 45 -0.97 -11.64 -29.99
C TYR A 45 0.30 -11.44 -29.15
N GLU A 46 0.58 -10.25 -28.61
CA GLU A 46 1.68 -10.04 -27.66
C GLU A 46 1.43 -8.80 -26.77
N ASP A 47 0.30 -8.72 -26.03
CA ASP A 47 -0.02 -7.53 -25.22
C ASP A 47 -0.04 -7.78 -23.69
N ASP A 48 -0.28 -9.00 -23.21
CA ASP A 48 -0.46 -9.22 -21.76
C ASP A 48 0.85 -9.13 -20.95
N VAL A 49 1.99 -9.57 -21.51
CA VAL A 49 3.28 -9.55 -20.79
C VAL A 49 3.94 -8.16 -20.86
N HIS A 50 3.82 -7.48 -22.01
CA HIS A 50 4.38 -6.14 -22.21
C HIS A 50 3.67 -5.08 -21.35
N VAL A 51 2.34 -5.18 -21.19
CA VAL A 51 1.55 -4.29 -20.32
C VAL A 51 1.89 -4.50 -18.84
N VAL A 52 2.06 -5.74 -18.37
CA VAL A 52 2.47 -6.02 -16.98
C VAL A 52 3.89 -5.56 -16.70
N ALA A 53 4.84 -5.79 -17.61
CA ALA A 53 6.22 -5.33 -17.47
C ALA A 53 6.32 -3.81 -17.45
N HIS A 54 5.55 -3.12 -18.30
CA HIS A 54 5.46 -1.65 -18.29
C HIS A 54 4.84 -1.14 -16.98
N SER A 55 3.79 -1.80 -16.48
CA SER A 55 3.14 -1.44 -15.22
C SER A 55 4.05 -1.64 -14.00
N ILE A 56 4.86 -2.71 -13.97
CA ILE A 56 5.85 -2.96 -12.90
C ILE A 56 6.92 -1.86 -12.92
N SER A 57 7.43 -1.51 -14.10
CA SER A 57 8.43 -0.46 -14.28
C SER A 57 7.93 0.90 -13.77
N GLU A 58 6.66 1.24 -14.03
CA GLU A 58 6.05 2.48 -13.51
C GLU A 58 5.93 2.49 -11.99
N VAL A 59 5.53 1.37 -11.37
CA VAL A 59 5.42 1.26 -9.91
C VAL A 59 6.80 1.36 -9.24
N GLU A 60 7.82 0.73 -9.81
CA GLU A 60 9.20 0.84 -9.34
C GLU A 60 9.72 2.27 -9.47
N GLN A 61 9.45 2.93 -10.59
CA GLN A 61 9.83 4.32 -10.81
C GLN A 61 9.14 5.28 -9.83
N ALA A 62 7.83 5.13 -9.63
CA ALA A 62 7.08 5.90 -8.64
C ALA A 62 7.62 5.67 -7.22
N SER A 63 7.99 4.43 -6.90
CA SER A 63 8.59 4.09 -5.61
C SER A 63 9.95 4.75 -5.40
N MET A 64 10.81 4.76 -6.43
CA MET A 64 12.11 5.43 -6.37
C MET A 64 11.96 6.94 -6.13
N LEU A 65 11.03 7.59 -6.84
CA LEU A 65 10.73 9.02 -6.66
C LEU A 65 10.23 9.30 -5.24
N ALA A 66 9.26 8.52 -4.76
CA ALA A 66 8.74 8.67 -3.40
C ALA A 66 9.82 8.46 -2.32
N MET A 67 10.75 7.51 -2.51
CA MET A 67 11.87 7.32 -1.59
C MET A 67 12.85 8.50 -1.58
N SER A 68 13.10 9.10 -2.75
CA SER A 68 13.90 10.33 -2.85
C SER A 68 13.26 11.48 -2.08
N ASP A 69 11.96 11.70 -2.27
CA ASP A 69 11.22 12.78 -1.59
C ASP A 69 11.18 12.56 -0.07
N LEU A 70 10.90 11.34 0.38
CA LEU A 70 10.92 10.98 1.79
C LEU A 70 12.29 11.22 2.42
N LYS A 71 13.37 10.95 1.69
CA LYS A 71 14.74 11.25 2.14
C LYS A 71 14.95 12.77 2.28
N SER A 72 14.59 13.55 1.28
CA SER A 72 14.73 15.01 1.34
C SER A 72 13.93 15.63 2.49
N ILE A 73 12.72 15.14 2.75
CA ILE A 73 11.90 15.56 3.89
C ILE A 73 12.58 15.18 5.21
N ALA A 74 13.11 13.95 5.33
CA ALA A 74 13.80 13.51 6.53
C ALA A 74 15.06 14.34 6.82
N ASP A 75 15.87 14.62 5.80
CA ASP A 75 17.06 15.46 5.94
C ASP A 75 16.69 16.90 6.39
N CYS A 76 15.60 17.45 5.87
CA CYS A 76 15.06 18.74 6.30
C CYS A 76 14.60 18.70 7.77
N LEU A 77 13.84 17.68 8.19
CA LEU A 77 13.41 17.51 9.58
C LEU A 77 14.58 17.36 10.54
N ILE A 78 15.61 16.60 10.16
CA ILE A 78 16.80 16.38 10.97
C ILE A 78 17.60 17.68 11.10
N SER A 79 17.86 18.38 10.00
CA SER A 79 18.61 19.65 10.02
C SER A 79 17.86 20.76 10.77
N SER A 80 16.53 20.70 10.80
CA SER A 80 15.67 21.60 11.58
C SER A 80 15.54 21.23 13.06
N GLY A 81 16.22 20.17 13.53
CA GLY A 81 16.22 19.76 14.93
C GLY A 81 15.11 18.77 15.36
N TYR A 82 14.27 18.31 14.43
CA TYR A 82 13.15 17.38 14.66
C TYR A 82 13.51 15.90 14.39
N GLY A 83 14.79 15.54 14.46
CA GLY A 83 15.26 14.19 14.14
C GLY A 83 14.64 13.10 15.03
N LYS A 84 14.35 13.40 16.30
CA LYS A 84 13.73 12.44 17.24
C LYS A 84 12.30 12.09 16.83
N GLU A 85 11.51 13.11 16.47
CA GLU A 85 10.14 12.99 15.99
C GLU A 85 10.10 12.27 14.65
N CYS A 86 11.02 12.60 13.73
CA CYS A 86 11.17 11.92 12.45
C CYS A 86 11.39 10.40 12.64
N VAL A 87 12.34 10.01 13.50
CA VAL A 87 12.61 8.60 13.81
C VAL A 87 11.40 7.93 14.47
N LYS A 88 10.68 8.63 15.36
CA LYS A 88 9.49 8.10 16.03
C LYS A 88 8.40 7.77 15.01
N ILE A 89 8.10 8.68 14.09
CA ILE A 89 7.09 8.47 13.05
C ILE A 89 7.50 7.31 12.13
N TYR A 90 8.74 7.30 11.66
CA TYR A 90 9.26 6.21 10.84
C TYR A 90 9.13 4.84 11.52
N LYS A 91 9.46 4.76 12.82
CA LYS A 91 9.30 3.53 13.60
C LYS A 91 7.84 3.08 13.68
N ILE A 92 6.90 4.00 13.89
CA ILE A 92 5.47 3.68 13.96
C ILE A 92 4.98 3.09 12.64
N ILE A 93 5.28 3.76 11.51
CA ILE A 93 4.83 3.33 10.19
C ILE A 93 5.49 2.00 9.78
N ARG A 94 6.81 1.89 9.90
CA ARG A 94 7.53 0.67 9.55
C ARG A 94 7.09 -0.50 10.42
N LYS A 95 6.83 -0.27 11.71
CA LYS A 95 6.26 -1.28 12.60
C LYS A 95 4.87 -1.73 12.14
N SER A 96 3.99 -0.83 11.73
CA SER A 96 2.66 -1.19 11.23
C SER A 96 2.73 -2.14 10.04
N ILE A 97 3.59 -1.85 9.07
CA ILE A 97 3.78 -2.68 7.86
C ILE A 97 4.29 -4.07 8.23
N ILE A 98 5.26 -4.14 9.14
CA ILE A 98 5.80 -5.42 9.63
C ILE A 98 4.73 -6.19 10.41
N ASP A 99 4.01 -5.53 11.32
CA ASP A 99 2.96 -6.14 12.14
C ASP A 99 1.84 -6.70 11.24
N GLU A 100 1.47 -6.00 10.17
CA GLU A 100 0.50 -6.48 9.17
C GLU A 100 1.04 -7.70 8.39
N GLY A 101 2.31 -7.65 7.95
CA GLY A 101 2.96 -8.78 7.29
C GLY A 101 2.98 -10.03 8.17
N LEU A 102 3.33 -9.87 9.45
CA LEU A 102 3.30 -10.95 10.44
C LEU A 102 1.89 -11.50 10.65
N TYR A 103 0.89 -10.61 10.74
CA TYR A 103 -0.50 -11.01 10.87
C TYR A 103 -0.96 -11.87 9.69
N ARG A 104 -0.61 -11.48 8.46
CA ARG A 104 -0.93 -12.27 7.24
C ARG A 104 -0.24 -13.64 7.22
N LEU A 105 0.90 -13.78 7.90
CA LEU A 105 1.59 -15.06 8.09
C LEU A 105 1.03 -15.88 9.26
N GLY A 106 -0.01 -15.41 9.95
CA GLY A 106 -0.57 -16.08 11.14
C GLY A 106 0.26 -15.87 12.42
N ILE A 107 1.24 -14.96 12.38
CA ILE A 107 2.04 -14.58 13.55
C ILE A 107 1.30 -13.45 14.29
N GLU A 108 0.65 -13.82 15.38
CA GLU A 108 -0.07 -12.88 16.24
C GLU A 108 0.78 -12.47 17.46
N LYS A 109 0.64 -11.22 17.87
CA LYS A 109 1.17 -10.76 19.16
C LYS A 109 0.34 -11.35 20.30
N LEU A 110 0.93 -12.22 21.11
CA LEU A 110 0.30 -12.74 22.33
C LEU A 110 0.85 -12.03 23.58
N THR A 111 -0.04 -11.65 24.49
CA THR A 111 0.36 -11.22 25.85
C THR A 111 0.56 -12.44 26.74
N SER A 112 1.39 -12.31 27.78
CA SER A 112 1.58 -13.40 28.76
C SER A 112 0.25 -13.88 29.35
N SER A 113 -0.66 -12.96 29.67
CA SER A 113 -2.00 -13.28 30.15
C SER A 113 -2.85 -14.06 29.13
N ARG A 114 -2.73 -13.77 27.83
CA ARG A 114 -3.44 -14.49 26.77
C ARG A 114 -2.87 -15.90 26.61
N ILE A 115 -1.55 -16.06 26.70
CA ILE A 115 -0.87 -17.36 26.64
C ILE A 115 -1.32 -18.25 27.80
N GLN A 116 -1.33 -17.73 29.03
CA GLN A 116 -1.68 -18.49 30.23
C GLN A 116 -3.14 -18.97 30.26
N LYS A 117 -4.03 -18.29 29.54
CA LYS A 117 -5.47 -18.64 29.46
C LYS A 117 -5.82 -19.44 28.21
N MET A 118 -4.85 -19.68 27.32
CA MET A 118 -5.08 -20.37 26.07
C MET A 118 -4.98 -21.88 26.28
N ASP A 119 -5.87 -22.61 25.61
CA ASP A 119 -5.81 -24.07 25.59
C ASP A 119 -4.49 -24.56 24.98
N TRP A 120 -3.99 -25.68 25.50
CA TRP A 120 -2.69 -26.21 25.09
C TRP A 120 -2.65 -26.60 23.62
N ASP A 121 -3.73 -27.18 23.08
CA ASP A 121 -3.78 -27.60 21.68
C ASP A 121 -3.72 -26.38 20.75
N VAL A 122 -4.39 -25.29 21.14
CA VAL A 122 -4.35 -24.02 20.40
C VAL A 122 -2.96 -23.37 20.45
N LEU A 123 -2.30 -23.43 21.61
CA LEU A 123 -0.94 -22.92 21.78
C LEU A 123 0.08 -23.74 20.98
N ASP A 124 -0.02 -25.06 20.99
CA ASP A 124 0.84 -25.96 20.22
C ASP A 124 0.72 -25.70 18.71
N LEU A 125 -0.52 -25.54 18.20
CA LEU A 125 -0.76 -25.16 16.80
C LEU A 125 -0.09 -23.82 16.44
N LYS A 126 -0.20 -22.80 17.31
CA LYS A 126 0.44 -21.49 17.08
C LYS A 126 1.97 -21.60 17.08
N ILE A 127 2.56 -22.38 18.00
CA ILE A 127 4.00 -22.62 18.04
C ILE A 127 4.48 -23.29 16.74
N LYS A 128 3.75 -24.30 16.24
CA LYS A 128 4.06 -24.97 14.97
C LYS A 128 3.99 -24.02 13.77
N THR A 129 2.95 -23.17 13.72
CA THR A 129 2.83 -22.14 12.69
C THR A 129 4.01 -21.18 12.71
N TRP A 130 4.38 -20.65 13.88
CA TRP A 130 5.51 -19.73 14.02
C TRP A 130 6.84 -20.37 13.60
N LEU A 131 7.08 -21.62 13.97
CA LEU A 131 8.28 -22.36 13.58
C LEU A 131 8.36 -22.55 12.05
N ASN A 132 7.22 -22.81 11.40
CA ASN A 132 7.18 -22.97 9.95
C ASN A 132 7.40 -21.65 9.21
N THR A 133 6.84 -20.55 9.72
CA THR A 133 6.96 -19.22 9.10
C THR A 133 8.32 -18.57 9.35
N ALA A 134 9.01 -18.94 10.44
CA ALA A 134 10.33 -18.38 10.79
C ALA A 134 11.48 -19.05 10.02
N LYS A 135 11.19 -20.05 9.17
CA LYS A 135 12.19 -20.66 8.31
C LYS A 135 12.68 -19.58 7.32
N PRO A 136 13.98 -19.23 7.32
CA PRO A 136 14.51 -18.34 6.30
C PRO A 136 14.31 -19.01 4.94
N SER A 137 13.76 -18.26 3.99
CA SER A 137 13.87 -18.60 2.57
C SER A 137 15.36 -18.50 2.22
N LEU A 138 16.03 -19.65 2.10
CA LEU A 138 17.40 -19.76 1.62
C LEU A 138 17.45 -19.54 0.12
#